data_AF-A0A815KHK4-F1
#
_entry.id   AF-A0A815KHK4-F1
#
_cell.length_a   1.000
_cell.length_b   1.000
_cell.length_c   1.000
_cell.angle_alpha   90.00
_cell.angle_beta   90.00
_cell.angle_gamma   90.00
#
_symmetry.space_group_name_H-M   'P 1'
#
loop_
_entity.id
_entity.type
_entity.pdbx_description
1 polymer ?
#
loop_
_entity_poly.entity_id
_entity_poly.type
_entity_poly.pdbx_seq_one_letter_code
_entity_poly.pdbx_strand_id
1 'polypeptide(L)'
;MTPAASLSSISITCLLAFDRYVSSSRSVYVRSFSNMKVARYSTLILCLLWSFVNIPSLIYYDVIRSANGILACTIVSSPWKEYTFYFQVPILYGIVPITLLSALGTLTTRNVYIIKQNQRRRSQRTYVDEQTTKMILMQIIVFILCKIPYCVQTAYTLFTAQLAKDPLRTAEDSLFVLITRYIFTIDFCSPFYIFILSSKPFRERFIVMIRKLCCSDYSANRVGILSANVERRPKQNAVVIQT
;
A
#
# COMPACT_ATOMS: atom_id res chain seq x y z
N MET A 1 -1.24 17.45 0.52
CA MET A 1 -1.04 16.05 0.09
C MET A 1 -1.60 15.91 -1.31
N THR A 2 -0.86 15.33 -2.26
CA THR A 2 -1.32 15.30 -3.65
C THR A 2 -2.41 14.23 -3.83
N PRO A 3 -3.55 14.57 -4.46
CA PRO A 3 -4.64 13.62 -4.68
C PRO A 3 -4.21 12.44 -5.56
N ALA A 4 -3.25 12.66 -6.47
CA ALA A 4 -2.68 11.62 -7.33
C ALA A 4 -2.03 10.47 -6.54
N ALA A 5 -1.15 10.81 -5.58
CA ALA A 5 -0.43 9.82 -4.77
C ALA A 5 -1.39 9.02 -3.86
N SER A 6 -2.46 9.67 -3.42
CA SER A 6 -3.44 9.05 -2.56
C SER A 6 -4.26 8.01 -3.34
N LEU A 7 -4.75 8.36 -4.53
CA LEU A 7 -5.49 7.45 -5.40
C LEU A 7 -4.63 6.30 -5.94
N SER A 8 -3.37 6.56 -6.26
CA SER A 8 -2.46 5.49 -6.70
C SER A 8 -2.23 4.48 -5.58
N SER A 9 -1.98 4.92 -4.34
CA SER A 9 -1.81 4.04 -3.19
C SER A 9 -3.04 3.16 -2.92
N ILE A 10 -4.24 3.74 -2.99
CA ILE A 10 -5.51 3.02 -2.83
C ILE A 10 -5.66 1.96 -3.92
N SER A 11 -5.39 2.34 -5.17
CA SER A 11 -5.51 1.43 -6.32
C SER A 11 -4.50 0.29 -6.26
N ILE A 12 -3.27 0.57 -5.81
CA ILE A 12 -2.23 -0.44 -5.57
C ILE A 12 -2.69 -1.41 -4.47
N THR A 13 -3.31 -0.89 -3.41
CA THR A 13 -3.87 -1.74 -2.33
C THR A 13 -4.97 -2.65 -2.87
N CYS A 14 -5.84 -2.14 -3.75
CA CYS A 14 -6.85 -2.94 -4.45
C CYS A 14 -6.22 -4.01 -5.35
N LEU A 15 -5.18 -3.65 -6.12
CA LEU A 15 -4.42 -4.63 -6.92
C LEU A 15 -3.73 -5.69 -6.06
N LEU A 16 -3.19 -5.32 -4.90
CA LEU A 16 -2.58 -6.27 -3.97
C LEU A 16 -3.63 -7.27 -3.44
N ALA A 17 -4.82 -6.79 -3.07
CA ALA A 17 -5.92 -7.65 -2.66
C ALA A 17 -6.38 -8.56 -3.80
N PHE A 18 -6.44 -8.04 -5.02
CA PHE A 18 -6.79 -8.82 -6.21
C PHE A 18 -5.73 -9.89 -6.53
N ASP A 19 -4.45 -9.53 -6.52
CA ASP A 19 -3.33 -10.45 -6.72
C ASP A 19 -3.37 -11.60 -5.69
N ARG A 20 -3.69 -11.30 -4.43
CA ARG A 20 -3.88 -12.34 -3.41
C ARG A 20 -5.08 -13.21 -3.66
N TYR A 21 -6.22 -12.63 -4.02
CA TYR A 21 -7.40 -13.41 -4.39
C TYR A 21 -7.07 -14.40 -5.50
N VAL A 22 -6.43 -13.90 -6.56
CA VAL A 22 -6.01 -14.70 -7.71
C VAL A 22 -5.01 -15.79 -7.30
N SER A 23 -4.00 -15.44 -6.50
CA SER A 23 -2.97 -16.38 -6.03
C SER A 23 -3.55 -17.49 -5.14
N SER A 24 -4.57 -17.16 -4.34
CA SER A 24 -5.28 -18.11 -3.47
C SER A 24 -6.34 -18.95 -4.21
N SER A 25 -6.65 -18.62 -5.47
CA SER A 25 -7.64 -19.36 -6.25
C SER A 25 -7.13 -20.75 -6.62
N ARG A 26 -8.05 -21.73 -6.68
CA ARG A 26 -7.75 -23.11 -7.09
C ARG A 26 -7.60 -23.28 -8.59
N SER A 27 -8.21 -22.38 -9.38
CA SER A 27 -8.16 -22.45 -10.83
C SER A 27 -6.77 -22.03 -11.32
N VAL A 28 -6.11 -22.92 -12.07
CA VAL A 28 -4.80 -22.66 -12.68
C VAL A 28 -4.87 -21.47 -13.64
N TYR A 29 -5.99 -21.35 -14.38
CA TYR A 29 -6.24 -20.23 -15.28
C TYR A 29 -6.27 -18.91 -14.52
N VAL A 30 -7.07 -18.83 -13.45
CA VAL A 30 -7.13 -17.63 -12.60
C VAL A 30 -5.75 -17.33 -12.04
N ARG A 31 -5.08 -18.31 -11.41
CA ARG A 31 -3.77 -18.13 -10.77
C ARG A 31 -2.70 -17.60 -11.72
N SER A 32 -2.79 -17.89 -13.02
CA SER A 32 -1.83 -17.42 -14.02
C SER A 32 -1.77 -15.88 -14.14
N PHE A 33 -2.83 -15.17 -13.74
CA PHE A 33 -2.85 -13.71 -13.68
C PHE A 33 -1.98 -13.12 -12.56
N SER A 34 -1.67 -13.89 -11.50
CA SER A 34 -0.72 -13.50 -10.44
C SER A 34 0.72 -13.70 -10.92
N ASN A 35 1.10 -12.93 -11.94
CA ASN A 35 2.44 -12.91 -12.52
C ASN A 35 3.13 -11.59 -12.17
N MET A 36 4.40 -11.67 -11.77
CA MET A 36 5.22 -10.50 -11.42
C MET A 36 5.30 -9.48 -12.57
N LYS A 37 5.30 -9.93 -13.83
CA LYS A 37 5.28 -9.02 -14.99
C LYS A 37 3.98 -8.21 -15.04
N VAL A 38 2.84 -8.90 -14.92
CA VAL A 38 1.50 -8.28 -14.92
C VAL A 38 1.36 -7.30 -13.76
N ALA A 39 1.79 -7.68 -12.56
CA ALA A 39 1.75 -6.81 -11.38
C ALA A 39 2.56 -5.51 -11.58
N ARG A 40 3.77 -5.62 -12.14
CA ARG A 40 4.64 -4.46 -12.43
C ARG A 40 4.03 -3.53 -13.47
N TYR A 41 3.60 -4.06 -14.61
CA TYR A 41 2.97 -3.24 -15.66
C TYR A 41 1.67 -2.60 -15.18
N SER A 42 0.81 -3.35 -14.49
CA SER A 42 -0.46 -2.82 -13.95
C SER A 42 -0.22 -1.69 -12.95
N THR A 43 0.76 -1.84 -12.06
CA THR A 43 1.13 -0.79 -11.09
C THR A 43 1.64 0.46 -11.80
N LEU A 44 2.53 0.31 -12.78
CA LEU A 44 3.09 1.42 -13.53
C LEU A 44 2.02 2.18 -14.32
N ILE A 45 1.13 1.46 -15.01
CA ILE A 45 0.02 2.04 -15.77
C ILE A 45 -0.91 2.82 -14.84
N LEU A 46 -1.26 2.28 -13.67
CA LEU A 46 -2.10 2.99 -12.70
C LEU A 46 -1.43 4.26 -12.16
N CYS A 47 -0.14 4.21 -11.83
CA CYS A 47 0.58 5.40 -11.37
C CYS A 47 0.58 6.51 -12.43
N LEU A 48 0.81 6.15 -13.70
CA LEU A 48 0.75 7.10 -14.81
C LEU A 48 -0.68 7.65 -14.99
N LEU A 49 -1.67 6.77 -15.07
CA LEU A 49 -3.09 7.14 -15.21
C LEU A 49 -3.51 8.14 -14.14
N TRP A 50 -3.25 7.86 -12.86
CA TRP A 50 -3.64 8.75 -11.77
C TRP A 50 -2.84 10.06 -11.76
N SER A 51 -1.59 10.05 -12.23
CA SER A 51 -0.83 11.28 -12.41
C SER A 51 -1.46 12.16 -13.50
N PHE A 52 -1.83 11.58 -14.64
CA PHE A 52 -2.50 12.29 -15.74
C PHE A 52 -3.86 12.87 -15.33
N VAL A 53 -4.72 12.07 -14.69
CA VAL A 53 -6.06 12.50 -14.24
C VAL A 53 -5.99 13.66 -13.25
N ASN A 54 -4.93 13.77 -12.46
CA ASN A 54 -4.76 14.82 -11.46
C ASN A 54 -3.93 16.01 -11.96
N ILE A 55 -3.52 16.07 -13.23
CA ILE A 55 -2.87 17.27 -13.80
C ILE A 55 -3.70 18.55 -13.56
N PRO A 56 -5.04 18.56 -13.70
CA PRO A 56 -5.84 19.76 -13.43
C PRO A 56 -5.71 20.28 -11.99
N SER A 57 -5.39 19.41 -11.02
CA SER A 57 -5.14 19.85 -9.64
C SER A 57 -3.90 20.75 -9.51
N LEU A 58 -2.94 20.69 -10.44
CA LEU A 58 -1.80 21.61 -10.45
C LEU A 58 -2.19 23.00 -10.98
N ILE A 59 -3.24 23.08 -11.78
CA ILE A 59 -3.68 24.31 -12.45
C ILE A 59 -4.74 25.05 -11.62
N TYR A 60 -5.66 24.30 -11.00
CA TYR A 60 -6.85 24.86 -10.34
C TYR A 60 -6.72 25.08 -8.83
N TYR A 61 -5.58 24.69 -8.23
CA TYR A 61 -5.26 25.03 -6.85
C TYR A 61 -4.48 26.34 -6.81
N ASP A 62 -4.95 27.28 -6.00
CA ASP A 62 -4.28 28.56 -5.80
C ASP A 62 -4.24 28.92 -4.31
N VAL A 63 -3.35 29.84 -3.95
CA VAL A 63 -3.20 30.37 -2.60
C VAL A 63 -3.98 31.68 -2.51
N ILE A 64 -5.18 31.61 -1.94
CA ILE A 64 -6.03 32.77 -1.74
C ILE A 64 -5.85 33.28 -0.31
N ARG A 65 -5.82 34.60 -0.16
CA ARG A 65 -5.82 35.25 1.16
C ARG A 65 -7.24 35.29 1.70
N SER A 66 -7.46 34.63 2.84
CA SER A 66 -8.75 34.66 3.54
C SER A 66 -8.99 36.05 4.15
N ALA A 67 -10.25 36.35 4.50
CA ALA A 67 -10.67 37.61 5.12
C ALA A 67 -9.88 37.94 6.40
N ASN A 68 -9.34 36.93 7.09
CA ASN A 68 -8.54 37.06 8.30
C ASN A 68 -7.03 37.24 8.04
N GLY A 69 -6.62 37.49 6.79
CA GLY A 69 -5.21 37.65 6.39
C GLY A 69 -4.41 36.34 6.26
N ILE A 70 -5.00 35.20 6.64
CA ILE A 70 -4.39 33.86 6.56
C ILE A 70 -4.38 33.38 5.10
N LEU A 71 -3.24 32.88 4.64
CA LEU A 71 -3.09 32.26 3.32
C LEU A 71 -3.62 30.82 3.36
N ALA A 72 -4.55 30.48 2.46
CA ALA A 72 -5.11 29.15 2.34
C ALA A 72 -5.00 28.64 0.90
N CYS A 73 -4.58 27.39 0.75
CA CYS A 73 -4.57 26.72 -0.55
C CYS A 73 -5.96 26.12 -0.80
N THR A 74 -6.67 26.64 -1.79
CA THR A 74 -8.05 26.25 -2.11
C THR A 74 -8.22 26.02 -3.60
N ILE A 75 -9.28 25.28 -3.96
CA ILE A 75 -9.68 25.08 -5.34
C ILE A 75 -10.42 26.34 -5.80
N VAL A 76 -9.92 26.98 -6.85
CA VAL A 76 -10.49 28.22 -7.39
C VAL A 76 -11.65 27.92 -8.35
N SER A 77 -11.52 26.87 -9.17
CA SER A 77 -12.54 26.55 -10.17
C SER A 77 -13.71 25.77 -9.55
N SER A 78 -14.93 26.30 -9.69
CA SER A 78 -16.16 25.64 -9.26
C SER A 78 -16.33 24.22 -9.83
N PRO A 79 -16.16 23.97 -11.15
CA PRO A 79 -16.38 22.62 -11.69
C PRO A 79 -15.38 21.59 -11.16
N TRP A 80 -14.12 21.97 -10.93
CA TRP A 80 -13.13 21.05 -10.34
C TRP A 80 -13.45 20.75 -8.87
N LYS A 81 -13.92 21.76 -8.13
CA LYS A 81 -14.39 21.59 -6.75
C LYS A 81 -15.54 20.59 -6.69
N GLU A 82 -16.55 20.75 -7.53
CA GLU A 82 -17.69 19.81 -7.59
C GLU A 82 -17.24 18.40 -7.95
N TYR A 83 -16.38 18.24 -8.96
CA TYR A 83 -15.81 16.95 -9.32
C TYR A 83 -15.08 16.28 -8.15
N THR A 84 -14.21 17.02 -7.45
CA THR A 84 -13.45 16.46 -6.32
C THR A 84 -14.37 16.05 -5.17
N PHE A 85 -15.32 16.90 -4.79
CA PHE A 85 -16.15 16.68 -3.61
C PHE A 85 -17.31 15.70 -3.84
N TYR A 86 -17.95 15.71 -5.01
CA TYR A 86 -19.11 14.85 -5.31
C TYR A 86 -18.74 13.53 -5.98
N PHE A 87 -17.63 13.47 -6.73
CA PHE A 87 -17.22 12.27 -7.44
C PHE A 87 -15.97 11.66 -6.81
N GLN A 88 -14.86 12.41 -6.80
CA GLN A 88 -13.56 11.86 -6.45
C GLN A 88 -13.53 11.31 -5.01
N VAL A 89 -13.91 12.11 -4.01
CA VAL A 89 -13.89 11.68 -2.59
C VAL A 89 -14.87 10.54 -2.30
N PRO A 90 -16.19 10.68 -2.48
CA PRO A 90 -17.13 9.63 -2.04
C PRO A 90 -16.99 8.35 -2.86
N ILE A 91 -16.74 8.44 -4.17
CA ILE A 91 -16.74 7.28 -5.06
C ILE A 91 -15.35 6.64 -5.11
N LEU A 92 -14.30 7.41 -5.46
CA LEU A 92 -12.97 6.86 -5.69
C LEU A 92 -12.17 6.63 -4.40
N TYR A 93 -12.38 7.41 -3.35
CA TYR A 93 -11.74 7.17 -2.03
C TYR A 93 -12.59 6.30 -1.10
N GLY A 94 -13.92 6.35 -1.24
CA GLY A 94 -14.86 5.67 -0.37
C GLY A 94 -15.43 4.39 -0.97
N ILE A 95 -16.54 4.52 -1.69
CA ILE A 95 -17.44 3.40 -2.04
C ILE A 95 -16.72 2.33 -2.86
N VAL A 96 -16.04 2.70 -3.95
CA VAL A 96 -15.41 1.73 -4.86
C VAL A 96 -14.29 0.94 -4.17
N PRO A 97 -13.27 1.56 -3.54
CA PRO A 97 -12.22 0.79 -2.91
C PRO A 97 -12.70 -0.01 -1.70
N ILE A 98 -13.63 0.53 -0.89
CA ILE A 98 -14.16 -0.21 0.27
C ILE A 98 -14.92 -1.45 -0.19
N THR A 99 -15.85 -1.32 -1.14
CA THR A 99 -16.64 -2.46 -1.63
C THR A 99 -15.76 -3.51 -2.30
N LEU A 100 -14.80 -3.08 -3.13
CA LEU A 100 -13.87 -3.98 -3.81
C LEU A 100 -12.97 -4.71 -2.82
N LEU A 101 -12.36 -4.00 -1.87
CA LEU A 101 -11.47 -4.60 -0.86
C LEU A 101 -12.24 -5.54 0.08
N SER A 102 -13.45 -5.19 0.49
CA SER A 102 -14.30 -6.07 1.30
C SER A 102 -14.65 -7.34 0.54
N ALA A 103 -15.09 -7.24 -0.72
CA ALA A 103 -15.41 -8.40 -1.55
C ALA A 103 -14.20 -9.32 -1.77
N LEU A 104 -13.05 -8.75 -2.19
CA LEU A 104 -11.81 -9.49 -2.40
C LEU A 104 -11.27 -10.09 -1.10
N GLY A 105 -11.36 -9.36 0.02
CA GLY A 105 -10.95 -9.84 1.34
C GLY A 105 -11.75 -11.05 1.80
N THR A 106 -13.09 -11.02 1.65
CA THR A 106 -13.96 -12.14 1.97
C THR A 106 -13.69 -13.35 1.08
N LEU A 107 -13.56 -13.14 -0.24
CA LEU A 107 -13.25 -14.20 -1.20
C LEU A 107 -11.89 -14.86 -0.91
N THR A 108 -10.86 -14.05 -0.61
CA THR A 108 -9.52 -14.56 -0.27
C THR A 108 -9.56 -15.36 1.02
N THR A 109 -10.27 -14.88 2.04
CA THR A 109 -10.42 -15.59 3.33
C THR A 109 -11.10 -16.94 3.13
N ARG A 110 -12.16 -16.98 2.32
CA ARG A 110 -12.84 -18.23 1.95
C ARG A 110 -11.89 -19.19 1.24
N ASN A 111 -11.17 -18.74 0.23
CA ASN A 111 -10.22 -19.58 -0.51
C ASN A 111 -9.14 -20.18 0.41
N VAL A 112 -8.55 -19.37 1.28
CA VAL A 112 -7.53 -19.82 2.24
C VAL A 112 -8.09 -20.83 3.24
N TYR A 113 -9.32 -20.61 3.74
CA TYR A 113 -9.98 -21.56 4.63
C TYR A 113 -10.17 -22.94 3.97
N ILE A 114 -10.66 -22.97 2.74
CA ILE A 114 -10.90 -24.23 2.02
C ILE A 114 -9.57 -24.93 1.67
N ILE A 115 -8.50 -24.18 1.35
CA ILE A 115 -7.15 -24.77 1.15
C ILE A 115 -6.65 -25.42 2.44
N LYS A 116 -6.82 -24.74 3.58
CA LYS A 116 -6.41 -25.24 4.90
C LYS A 116 -7.15 -26.53 5.28
N GLN A 117 -8.44 -26.63 4.97
CA GLN A 117 -9.24 -27.81 5.26
C GLN A 117 -8.86 -29.02 4.40
N ASN A 118 -8.51 -28.80 3.13
CA ASN A 118 -8.22 -29.89 2.20
C ASN A 118 -6.76 -30.39 2.26
N GLN A 119 -5.85 -29.64 2.86
CA GLN A 119 -4.46 -30.05 3.01
C GLN A 119 -4.22 -30.83 4.30
N ARG A 120 -4.03 -32.15 4.18
CA ARG A 120 -3.64 -33.04 5.29
C ARG A 120 -2.24 -32.77 5.86
N ARG A 121 -1.35 -32.10 5.10
CA ARG A 121 -0.01 -31.70 5.55
C ARG A 121 0.25 -30.24 5.24
N ARG A 122 0.57 -29.45 6.26
CA ARG A 122 0.86 -28.02 6.16
C ARG A 122 2.26 -27.84 5.55
N SER A 123 2.32 -27.46 4.28
CA SER A 123 3.61 -27.15 3.63
C SER A 123 4.11 -25.76 4.06
N GLN A 124 5.43 -25.56 4.03
CA GLN A 124 6.04 -24.25 4.31
C GLN A 124 5.47 -23.14 3.42
N ARG A 125 5.12 -23.48 2.17
CA ARG A 125 4.46 -22.56 1.23
C ARG A 125 3.10 -22.07 1.75
N THR A 126 2.29 -22.97 2.30
CA THR A 126 0.97 -22.64 2.85
C THR A 126 1.05 -21.71 4.05
N TYR A 127 2.09 -21.85 4.89
CA TYR A 127 2.34 -20.93 5.99
C TYR A 127 2.66 -19.50 5.51
N VAL A 128 3.51 -19.38 4.48
CA VAL A 128 3.85 -18.09 3.88
C VAL A 128 2.62 -17.44 3.22
N ASP A 129 1.80 -18.23 2.53
CA ASP A 129 0.58 -17.74 1.88
C ASP A 129 -0.47 -17.29 2.92
N GLU A 130 -0.63 -18.03 4.02
CA GLU A 130 -1.51 -17.68 5.14
C GLU A 130 -1.04 -16.38 5.82
N GLN A 131 0.26 -16.24 6.07
CA GLN A 131 0.83 -15.05 6.67
C GLN A 131 0.65 -13.81 5.77
N THR A 132 0.91 -13.97 4.47
CA THR A 132 0.71 -12.87 3.50
C THR A 132 -0.76 -12.47 3.41
N THR A 133 -1.67 -13.44 3.44
CA THR A 133 -3.11 -13.18 3.44
C THR A 133 -3.54 -12.42 4.69
N LYS A 134 -3.13 -12.87 5.88
CA LYS A 134 -3.42 -12.18 7.15
C LYS A 134 -2.93 -10.74 7.12
N MET A 135 -1.74 -10.53 6.57
CA MET A 135 -1.14 -9.22 6.48
C MET A 135 -1.96 -8.27 5.59
N ILE A 136 -2.46 -8.73 4.45
CA ILE A 136 -3.33 -7.93 3.58
C ILE A 136 -4.73 -7.72 4.18
N LEU A 137 -5.28 -8.68 4.90
CA LEU A 137 -6.53 -8.49 5.65
C LEU A 137 -6.38 -7.41 6.73
N MET A 138 -5.27 -7.38 7.45
CA MET A 138 -4.98 -6.30 8.41
C MET A 138 -4.87 -4.94 7.72
N GLN A 139 -4.24 -4.87 6.54
CA GLN A 139 -4.19 -3.64 5.75
C GLN A 139 -5.59 -3.18 5.33
N ILE A 140 -6.48 -4.09 4.91
CA ILE A 140 -7.86 -3.77 4.55
C ILE A 140 -8.63 -3.21 5.76
N ILE A 141 -8.45 -3.77 6.94
CA ILE A 141 -9.10 -3.28 8.16
C ILE A 141 -8.63 -1.86 8.50
N VAL A 142 -7.32 -1.63 8.51
CA VAL A 142 -6.76 -0.29 8.77
C VAL A 142 -7.23 0.72 7.73
N PHE A 143 -7.24 0.31 6.45
CA PHE A 143 -7.76 1.13 5.36
C PHE A 143 -9.20 1.58 5.62
N ILE A 144 -10.10 0.65 5.92
CA ILE A 144 -11.52 0.96 6.18
C ILE A 144 -11.67 1.90 7.37
N LEU A 145 -10.97 1.63 8.48
CA LEU A 145 -11.01 2.45 9.69
C LEU A 145 -10.48 3.87 9.44
N CYS A 146 -9.48 4.05 8.58
CA CYS A 146 -8.92 5.35 8.25
C CYS A 146 -9.76 6.13 7.22
N LYS A 147 -10.38 5.44 6.24
CA LYS A 147 -11.13 6.10 5.15
C LYS A 147 -12.56 6.48 5.53
N ILE A 148 -13.23 5.71 6.38
CA ILE A 148 -14.62 6.02 6.79
C ILE A 148 -14.74 7.41 7.43
N PRO A 149 -13.94 7.78 8.45
CA PRO A 149 -14.03 9.10 9.07
C PRO A 149 -13.84 10.23 8.05
N TYR A 150 -12.92 10.05 7.09
CA TYR A 150 -12.66 11.02 6.03
C TYR A 150 -13.83 11.21 5.07
N CYS A 151 -14.46 10.11 4.66
CA CYS A 151 -15.64 10.18 3.80
C CYS A 151 -16.82 10.85 4.53
N VAL A 152 -17.06 10.48 5.80
CA VAL A 152 -18.14 11.04 6.63
C VAL A 152 -17.92 12.54 6.84
N GLN A 153 -16.70 12.96 7.20
CA GLN A 153 -16.36 14.37 7.38
C GLN A 153 -16.56 15.19 6.11
N THR A 154 -16.17 14.64 4.95
CA THR A 154 -16.35 15.31 3.66
C THR A 154 -17.83 15.43 3.30
N ALA A 155 -18.62 14.38 3.50
CA ALA A 155 -20.06 14.40 3.29
C ALA A 155 -20.75 15.43 4.21
N TYR A 156 -20.40 15.45 5.50
CA TYR A 156 -20.90 16.45 6.44
C TYR A 156 -20.58 17.88 6.00
N THR A 157 -19.36 18.12 5.51
CA THR A 157 -18.96 19.44 5.00
C THR A 157 -19.79 19.86 3.79
N LEU A 158 -20.15 18.91 2.91
CA LEU A 158 -20.99 19.18 1.74
C LEU A 158 -22.43 19.51 2.13
N PHE A 159 -23.03 18.69 2.99
CA PHE A 159 -24.41 18.93 3.45
C PHE A 159 -24.55 20.22 4.26
N THR A 160 -23.51 20.61 4.99
CA THR A 160 -23.50 21.84 5.81
C THR A 160 -22.94 23.07 5.09
N ALA A 161 -22.63 22.98 3.80
CA ALA A 161 -21.98 24.07 3.07
C ALA A 161 -22.87 25.32 2.92
N GLN A 162 -24.19 25.16 2.90
CA GLN A 162 -25.16 26.25 2.72
C GLN A 162 -25.76 26.76 4.04
N LEU A 163 -25.40 26.15 5.17
CA LEU A 163 -25.89 26.54 6.49
C LEU A 163 -25.00 27.65 7.05
N ALA A 164 -25.61 28.73 7.55
CA ALA A 164 -24.89 29.74 8.32
C ALA A 164 -24.37 29.09 9.61
N LYS A 165 -23.06 29.20 9.85
CA LYS A 165 -22.38 28.58 11.01
C LYS A 165 -21.90 29.66 11.96
N ASP A 166 -22.14 29.44 13.24
CA ASP A 166 -21.53 30.23 14.30
C ASP A 166 -19.99 30.06 14.29
N PRO A 167 -19.24 31.06 14.77
CA PRO A 167 -17.78 31.00 14.81
C PRO A 167 -17.25 29.82 15.65
N LEU A 168 -17.94 29.49 16.76
CA LEU A 168 -17.60 28.33 17.58
C LEU A 168 -17.73 27.02 16.80
N ARG A 169 -18.84 26.86 16.08
CA ARG A 169 -19.11 25.66 15.26
C ARG A 169 -18.13 25.51 14.09
N THR A 170 -17.71 26.63 13.53
CA THR A 170 -16.68 26.65 12.48
C THR A 170 -15.31 26.20 13.01
N ALA A 171 -14.97 26.57 14.26
CA ALA A 171 -13.75 26.11 14.91
C ALA A 171 -13.78 24.60 15.21
N GLU A 172 -14.91 24.08 15.71
CA GLU A 172 -15.13 22.64 15.93
C GLU A 172 -15.02 21.84 14.63
N ASP A 173 -15.70 22.30 13.56
CA ASP A 173 -15.63 21.67 12.24
C ASP A 173 -14.19 21.63 11.72
N SER A 174 -13.43 22.71 11.91
CA SER A 174 -12.02 22.79 11.49
C SER A 174 -11.13 21.80 12.24
N LEU A 175 -11.35 21.65 13.55
CA LEU A 175 -10.66 20.65 14.37
C LEU A 175 -11.00 19.23 13.91
N PHE A 176 -12.27 18.95 13.62
CA PHE A 176 -12.71 17.65 13.13
C PHE A 176 -12.10 17.31 11.75
N VAL A 177 -12.05 18.28 10.83
CA VAL A 177 -11.34 18.15 9.54
C VAL A 177 -9.88 17.80 9.76
N LEU A 178 -9.21 18.47 10.69
CA LEU A 178 -7.79 18.27 10.98
C LEU A 178 -7.52 16.85 11.52
N ILE A 179 -8.26 16.43 12.55
CA ILE A 179 -8.16 15.07 13.13
C ILE A 179 -8.36 14.02 12.03
N THR A 180 -9.41 14.19 11.24
CA THR A 180 -9.76 13.23 10.20
C THR A 180 -8.68 13.15 9.10
N ARG A 181 -8.07 14.28 8.73
CA ARG A 181 -6.93 14.31 7.80
C ARG A 181 -5.70 13.61 8.37
N TYR A 182 -5.43 13.72 9.67
CA TYR A 182 -4.34 12.99 10.29
C TYR A 182 -4.61 11.48 10.29
N ILE A 183 -5.81 11.05 10.65
CA ILE A 183 -6.23 9.63 10.60
C ILE A 183 -6.10 9.09 9.17
N PHE A 184 -6.51 9.86 8.17
CA PHE A 184 -6.36 9.50 6.76
C PHE A 184 -4.88 9.31 6.36
N THR A 185 -3.97 10.09 6.94
CA THR A 185 -2.53 10.03 6.62
C THR A 185 -1.86 8.78 7.22
N ILE A 186 -2.37 8.27 8.35
CA ILE A 186 -1.85 7.04 9.00
C ILE A 186 -1.91 5.83 8.05
N ASP A 187 -2.93 5.75 7.18
CA ASP A 187 -3.11 4.70 6.18
C ASP A 187 -1.90 4.55 5.23
N PHE A 188 -1.17 5.65 4.96
CA PHE A 188 0.02 5.59 4.09
C PHE A 188 1.23 4.98 4.79
N CYS A 189 1.31 5.13 6.10
CA CYS A 189 2.39 4.58 6.92
C CYS A 189 2.08 3.15 7.37
N SER A 190 0.80 2.76 7.46
CA SER A 190 0.37 1.48 8.00
C SER A 190 0.98 0.25 7.31
N PRO A 191 1.16 0.19 5.96
CA PRO A 191 1.67 -1.01 5.32
C PRO A 191 3.04 -1.38 5.88
N PHE A 192 3.94 -0.40 6.03
CA PHE A 192 5.28 -0.61 6.56
C PHE A 192 5.26 -1.29 7.93
N TYR A 193 4.47 -0.76 8.87
CA TYR A 193 4.36 -1.32 10.22
C TYR A 193 3.69 -2.70 10.20
N ILE A 194 2.65 -2.89 9.39
CA ILE A 194 1.95 -4.17 9.29
C ILE A 194 2.89 -5.24 8.70
N PHE A 195 3.65 -4.93 7.65
CA PHE A 195 4.63 -5.85 7.04
C PHE A 195 5.70 -6.28 8.06
N ILE A 196 6.23 -5.33 8.84
CA ILE A 196 7.25 -5.61 9.86
C ILE A 196 6.68 -6.43 11.02
N LEU A 197 5.52 -6.07 11.56
CA LEU A 197 4.96 -6.74 12.73
C LEU A 197 4.43 -8.14 12.39
N SER A 198 3.77 -8.29 11.25
CA SER A 198 3.05 -9.51 10.88
C SER A 198 3.97 -10.62 10.35
N SER A 199 5.05 -10.27 9.65
CA SER A 199 5.87 -11.26 8.94
C SER A 199 7.23 -11.53 9.61
N LYS A 200 7.36 -12.66 10.33
CA LYS A 200 8.66 -13.18 10.81
C LYS A 200 9.69 -13.36 9.67
N PRO A 201 9.37 -14.04 8.55
CA PRO A 201 10.32 -14.18 7.44
C PRO A 201 10.62 -12.84 6.76
N PHE A 202 9.71 -11.86 6.78
CA PHE A 202 10.01 -10.51 6.30
C PHE A 202 10.99 -9.79 7.22
N ARG A 203 10.80 -9.85 8.55
CA ARG A 203 11.73 -9.29 9.54
C ARG A 203 13.14 -9.87 9.39
N GLU A 204 13.24 -11.18 9.24
CA GLU A 204 14.53 -11.86 9.03
C GLU A 204 15.23 -11.38 7.75
N ARG A 205 14.50 -11.31 6.63
CA ARG A 205 15.03 -10.80 5.35
C ARG A 205 15.40 -9.32 5.41
N PHE A 206 14.59 -8.51 6.08
CA PHE A 206 14.81 -7.08 6.26
C PHE A 206 16.05 -6.82 7.13
N ILE A 207 16.20 -7.54 8.25
CA ILE A 207 17.41 -7.48 9.09
C ILE A 207 18.65 -7.91 8.32
N VAL A 208 18.56 -8.97 7.50
CA VAL A 208 19.68 -9.40 6.64
C VAL A 208 20.02 -8.33 5.60
N MET A 209 19.03 -7.69 4.99
CA MET A 209 19.25 -6.60 4.04
C MET A 209 19.90 -5.39 4.70
N ILE A 210 19.43 -4.97 5.88
CA ILE A 210 20.04 -3.89 6.66
C ILE A 210 21.45 -4.27 7.07
N ARG A 211 21.69 -5.47 7.60
CA ARG A 211 23.03 -5.93 7.94
C ARG A 211 23.93 -5.95 6.71
N LYS A 212 23.43 -6.33 5.54
CA LYS A 212 24.21 -6.25 4.29
C LYS A 212 24.52 -4.81 3.91
N LEU A 213 23.60 -3.85 4.07
CA LEU A 213 23.85 -2.44 3.80
C LEU A 213 24.83 -1.83 4.82
N CYS A 214 24.68 -2.15 6.12
CA CYS A 214 25.55 -1.68 7.20
C CYS A 214 26.91 -2.37 7.23
N CYS A 215 27.02 -3.61 6.76
CA CYS A 215 28.28 -4.37 6.69
C CYS A 215 28.84 -4.47 5.26
N SER A 216 28.26 -3.78 4.27
CA SER A 216 28.76 -3.76 2.88
C SER A 216 30.16 -3.17 2.79
N ASP A 217 30.54 -2.33 3.75
CA ASP A 217 31.90 -1.80 3.86
C ASP A 217 32.94 -2.87 4.27
N TYR A 218 32.51 -4.00 4.84
CA TYR A 218 33.42 -5.06 5.30
C TYR A 218 33.72 -6.11 4.22
N SER A 219 32.94 -6.18 3.14
CA SER A 219 33.10 -7.19 2.09
C SER A 219 34.14 -6.82 1.03
N ALA A 220 34.51 -5.55 0.87
CA ALA A 220 35.56 -5.13 -0.07
C ALA A 220 36.95 -5.60 0.39
N ASN A 221 37.19 -5.72 1.71
CA ASN A 221 38.48 -6.15 2.25
C ASN A 221 38.69 -7.67 2.30
N ARG A 222 37.62 -8.48 2.17
CA ARG A 222 37.74 -9.95 2.30
C ARG A 222 38.04 -10.66 0.97
N VAL A 223 37.75 -10.04 -0.18
CA VAL A 223 38.11 -10.60 -1.50
C VAL A 223 39.61 -10.45 -1.77
N GLY A 224 40.26 -9.37 -1.31
CA GLY A 224 41.72 -9.21 -1.42
C GLY A 224 42.54 -10.23 -0.61
N ILE A 225 42.02 -10.67 0.55
CA ILE A 225 42.73 -11.61 1.43
C ILE A 225 42.56 -13.07 0.98
N LEU A 226 41.47 -13.40 0.28
CA LEU A 226 41.24 -14.74 -0.28
C LEU A 226 42.04 -14.99 -1.56
N SER A 227 42.23 -13.99 -2.41
CA SER A 227 43.08 -14.13 -3.61
C SER A 227 44.57 -14.31 -3.27
N ALA A 228 45.07 -13.74 -2.16
CA ALA A 228 46.45 -13.93 -1.72
C ALA A 228 46.74 -15.31 -1.12
N ASN A 229 45.71 -16.08 -0.72
CA ASN A 229 45.86 -17.40 -0.09
C ASN A 229 45.65 -18.58 -1.06
N VAL A 230 45.08 -18.36 -2.23
CA VAL A 230 44.90 -19.40 -3.26
C VAL A 230 46.21 -19.72 -3.99
N GLU A 231 47.15 -18.77 -4.04
CA GLU A 231 48.43 -18.94 -4.75
C GLU A 231 49.49 -19.74 -3.95
N ARG A 232 49.21 -20.12 -2.69
CA ARG A 232 50.16 -20.85 -1.81
C ARG A 232 49.87 -22.33 -1.55
N ARG A 233 49.06 -23.02 -2.35
CA ARG A 233 48.97 -24.50 -2.22
C ARG A 233 49.72 -25.23 -3.33
N PRO A 234 50.79 -25.98 -3.00
CA PRO A 234 51.48 -26.82 -3.98
C PRO A 234 50.58 -28.00 -4.38
N LYS A 235 50.66 -28.33 -5.67
CA LYS A 235 50.04 -29.51 -6.28
C LYS A 235 50.63 -30.77 -5.64
N GLN A 236 49.83 -31.53 -4.90
CA GLN A 236 50.20 -32.91 -4.55
C GLN A 236 48.99 -33.85 -4.67
N ASN A 237 49.15 -34.72 -5.66
CA ASN A 237 48.77 -36.13 -5.72
C ASN A 237 47.30 -36.49 -5.98
N ALA A 238 47.08 -36.78 -7.25
CA ALA A 238 46.22 -37.86 -7.71
C ALA A 238 46.61 -39.19 -7.02
N VAL A 239 45.62 -39.89 -6.48
CA VAL A 239 45.71 -41.32 -6.17
C VAL A 239 44.42 -42.00 -6.62
N VAL A 240 44.67 -43.04 -7.40
CA VAL A 240 43.79 -44.03 -8.03
C VAL A 240 43.09 -44.87 -6.95
N ILE A 241 41.94 -45.49 -7.30
CA ILE A 241 41.57 -46.92 -7.06
C ILE A 241 40.05 -47.09 -6.81
N GLN A 242 39.44 -47.84 -7.73
CA GLN A 242 38.41 -48.91 -7.66
C GLN A 242 37.28 -48.80 -6.60
N THR A 243 36.02 -49.06 -6.93
CA THR A 243 35.45 -50.26 -7.58
C THR A 243 34.09 -49.94 -8.19
#